data_AF-A0A9E5NGD6-F1
#
_entry.id   AF-A0A9E5NGD6-F1
#
_cell.length_a   1.000
_cell.length_b   1.000
_cell.length_c   1.000
_cell.angle_alpha   90.00
_cell.angle_beta   90.00
_cell.angle_gamma   90.00
#
_symmetry.space_group_name_H-M   'P 1'
#
loop_
_entity.id
_entity.type
_entity.pdbx_description
1 polymer ?
#
loop_
_entity_poly.entity_id
_entity_poly.type
_entity_poly.pdbx_seq_one_letter_code
_entity_poly.pdbx_strand_id
1 'polypeptide(L)' 'MLVTDPRYDAQAVTEASIARIPVVAMSSTDNVHENIDLVIPMNNRGRTSLAYAFWYLARLVLIERRE' A
#
# COMPACT_ATOMS: atom_id res chain seq x y z
N MET A 1 -3.72 7.13 -3.05
CA MET A 1 -2.32 6.76 -3.34
C MET A 1 -2.06 5.37 -2.77
N LEU A 2 -1.35 4.50 -3.49
CA LEU A 2 -0.93 3.17 -2.99
C LEU A 2 0.57 3.19 -2.71
N VAL A 3 0.96 2.76 -1.52
CA VAL A 3 2.32 2.82 -0.99
C VAL A 3 2.82 1.40 -0.66
N THR A 4 4.09 1.12 -0.93
CA THR A 4 4.66 -0.23 -0.75
C THR A 4 5.33 -0.44 0.59
N ASP A 5 5.91 0.62 1.13
CA ASP A 5 6.44 0.61 2.48
C ASP A 5 6.36 2.03 3.06
N PRO A 6 5.56 2.25 4.12
CA PRO A 6 5.41 3.58 4.74
C PRO A 6 6.72 4.23 5.19
N ARG A 7 7.74 3.43 5.51
CA ARG A 7 9.05 3.91 5.96
C ARG A 7 9.88 4.42 4.79
N TYR A 8 9.90 3.71 3.66
CA TYR A 8 10.65 4.14 2.49
C TYR A 8 9.92 5.23 1.69
N ASP A 9 8.59 5.21 1.71
CA ASP A 9 7.73 6.13 0.97
C ASP A 9 7.21 7.29 1.86
N ALA A 10 7.85 7.55 3.01
CA ALA A 10 7.38 8.52 4.02
C ALA A 10 7.19 9.94 3.47
N GLN A 11 8.02 10.35 2.50
CA GLN A 11 7.87 11.63 1.82
C GLN A 11 6.56 11.69 1.04
N ALA A 12 6.25 10.66 0.24
CA ALA A 12 5.02 10.60 -0.54
C ALA A 12 3.78 10.57 0.37
N VAL A 13 3.86 9.84 1.49
CA VAL A 13 2.79 9.82 2.51
C VAL A 13 2.54 11.23 3.07
N THR A 14 3.61 11.97 3.38
CA THR A 14 3.51 13.34 3.89
C THR A 14 2.89 14.28 2.85
N GLU A 15 3.33 14.20 1.60
CA GLU A 15 2.80 15.00 0.49
C GLU A 15 1.33 14.68 0.22
N ALA A 16 0.94 13.41 0.27
CA ALA A 16 -0.46 12.98 0.11
C ALA A 16 -1.35 13.52 1.24
N SER A 17 -0.85 13.54 2.48
CA SER A 17 -1.56 14.12 3.62
C SER A 17 -1.83 15.62 3.42
N ILE A 18 -0.81 16.38 2.98
CA ILE A 18 -0.94 17.81 2.65
C ILE A 18 -1.95 18.02 1.51
N ALA A 19 -1.88 17.17 0.48
CA ALA A 19 -2.75 17.23 -0.69
C ALA A 19 -4.17 16.68 -0.45
N ARG A 20 -4.50 16.20 0.77
CA ARG A 20 -5.80 15.58 1.11
C ARG A 20 -6.13 14.36 0.24
N ILE A 21 -5.12 13.59 -0.13
CA ILE A 21 -5.26 12.36 -0.92
C ILE A 21 -5.23 11.17 0.05
N PRO A 22 -6.23 10.25 0.01
CA PRO A 22 -6.22 9.08 0.88
C PRO A 22 -5.08 8.12 0.52
N VAL A 23 -4.45 7.54 1.53
CA VAL A 23 -3.27 6.66 1.43
C VAL A 23 -3.62 5.24 1.86
N VAL A 24 -3.40 4.30 0.95
CA VAL A 24 -3.43 2.85 1.23
C VAL A 24 -1.99 2.35 1.23
N ALA A 25 -1.59 1.60 2.25
CA ALA A 25 -0.21 1.10 2.36
C ALA A 25 -0.15 -0.41 2.55
N MET A 26 0.76 -1.05 1.82
CA MET A 26 1.17 -2.43 2.05
C MET A 26 2.27 -2.45 3.10
N SER A 27 2.11 -3.22 4.17
CA SER A 27 2.96 -3.05 5.35
C SER A 27 3.18 -4.34 6.12
N SER A 28 4.41 -4.51 6.61
CA SER A 28 4.77 -5.55 7.59
C SER A 28 4.57 -5.04 9.03
N THR A 29 4.81 -5.90 10.02
CA THR A 29 4.50 -5.67 11.43
C THR A 29 5.41 -4.63 12.11
N ASP A 30 6.53 -4.26 11.48
CA ASP A 30 7.52 -3.35 12.06
C ASP A 30 7.51 -1.95 11.42
N ASN A 31 6.60 -1.70 10.48
CA ASN A 31 6.44 -0.39 9.87
C ASN A 31 5.63 0.57 10.77
N VAL A 32 5.87 1.86 10.61
CA VAL A 32 5.11 2.93 11.28
C VAL A 32 3.91 3.32 10.40
N HIS A 33 2.73 3.48 11.00
CA HIS A 33 1.47 3.68 10.27
C HIS A 33 0.89 5.10 10.37
N GLU A 34 1.74 6.12 10.47
CA GLU A 34 1.31 7.51 10.54
C GLU A 34 0.78 8.00 9.17
N ASN A 35 -0.35 8.69 9.17
CA ASN A 35 -1.00 9.23 7.97
C ASN A 35 -1.36 8.17 6.91
N ILE A 36 -1.74 6.98 7.36
CA ILE A 36 -2.25 5.90 6.50
C ILE A 36 -3.73 5.68 6.83
N ASP A 37 -4.60 5.72 5.81
CA ASP A 37 -6.04 5.51 5.99
C ASP A 37 -6.40 4.02 6.00
N LEU A 38 -5.68 3.21 5.23
CA LEU A 38 -5.90 1.76 5.13
C LEU A 38 -4.58 1.00 5.03
N VAL A 39 -4.39 0.01 5.90
CA VAL A 39 -3.24 -0.88 5.89
C VAL A 39 -3.63 -2.23 5.31
N ILE A 40 -2.86 -2.71 4.32
CA ILE A 40 -2.89 -4.07 3.81
C ILE A 40 -1.73 -4.84 4.46
N PRO A 41 -1.98 -5.67 5.48
CA PRO A 41 -0.92 -6.39 6.18
C PRO A 41 -0.33 -7.47 5.27
N MET A 42 0.99 -7.42 5.06
CA MET A 42 1.71 -8.35 4.19
C MET A 42 3.22 -8.36 4.46
N ASN A 43 3.94 -9.29 3.84
CA ASN A 43 5.40 -9.22 3.78
C ASN A 43 5.82 -8.31 2.60
N ASN A 44 6.16 -7.06 2.90
CA ASN A 44 6.60 -6.06 1.92
C ASN A 44 8.12 -6.09 1.63
N ARG A 45 8.89 -7.00 2.25
CA ARG A 45 10.33 -7.20 1.98
C ARG A 45 10.61 -8.28 0.95
N GLY A 46 9.74 -9.28 0.88
CA GLY A 46 9.90 -10.41 -0.04
C GLY A 46 9.60 -10.01 -1.47
N ARG A 47 10.59 -10.13 -2.39
CA ARG A 47 10.41 -9.84 -3.82
C ARG A 47 9.20 -10.55 -4.43
N THR A 48 9.05 -11.85 -4.13
CA THR A 48 7.93 -12.66 -4.62
C THR A 48 6.61 -12.26 -3.95
N SER A 49 6.66 -11.94 -2.65
CA SER A 49 5.48 -11.56 -1.86
C SER A 49 4.87 -10.25 -2.38
N LEU A 50 5.70 -9.22 -2.58
CA LEU A 50 5.24 -7.92 -3.07
C LEU A 50 4.68 -8.03 -4.50
N ALA A 51 5.37 -8.76 -5.39
CA ALA A 51 4.89 -9.00 -6.76
C ALA A 51 3.54 -9.73 -6.78
N TYR A 52 3.40 -10.78 -5.96
CA TYR A 52 2.15 -11.52 -5.85
C TYR A 52 1.01 -10.66 -5.31
N ALA A 53 1.27 -9.81 -4.33
CA ALA A 53 0.26 -8.94 -3.76
C ALA A 53 -0.26 -7.89 -4.74
N PHE A 54 0.62 -7.27 -5.53
CA PHE A 54 0.21 -6.38 -6.61
C PHE A 54 -0.65 -7.11 -7.64
N TRP A 55 -0.23 -8.31 -8.05
CA TRP A 55 -0.99 -9.14 -8.97
C TRP A 55 -2.37 -9.51 -8.40
N TYR A 56 -2.42 -9.95 -7.15
CA TYR A 56 -3.66 -10.34 -6.48
C TYR A 56 -4.61 -9.15 -6.32
N LEU A 57 -4.09 -7.98 -5.92
CA LEU A 57 -4.87 -6.75 -5.81
C LEU A 57 -5.44 -6.34 -7.17
N ALA A 58 -4.64 -6.34 -8.23
CA ALA A 58 -5.10 -6.03 -9.58
C ALA A 58 -6.20 -7.01 -10.04
N ARG A 59 -6.01 -8.31 -9.79
CA ARG A 59 -7.01 -9.34 -10.10
C ARG A 59 -8.32 -9.13 -9.35
N LEU A 60 -8.26 -8.80 -8.06
CA LEU A 60 -9.45 -8.50 -7.26
C LEU A 60 -10.18 -7.26 -7.79
N VAL A 61 -9.45 -6.21 -8.17
CA VAL A 61 -10.05 -5.00 -8.75
C VAL A 61 -10.78 -5.32 -10.05
N LEU A 62 -10.23 -6.15 -10.93
CA LEU A 62 -10.90 -6.56 -12.17
C LEU A 62 -12.17 -7.37 -11.89
N ILE A 63 -12.10 -8.33 -10.95
CA ILE A 63 -13.27 -9.13 -10.55
C ILE A 63 -14.39 -8.22 -10.00
N GLU A 64 -14.06 -7.28 -9.13
CA GLU A 64 -15.03 -6.36 -8.54
C GLU A 64 -15.63 -5.41 -9.58
N ARG A 65 -14.84 -5.01 -10.58
CA ARG A 65 -15.29 -4.19 -11.72
C ARG A 65 -16.05 -4.97 -12.80
N ARG A 66 -16.06 -6.30 -12.72
CA ARG A 66 -16.61 -7.22 -13.74
C ARG A 66 -15.94 -7.07 -15.11
N GLU A 67 -14.63 -6.83 -15.09
CA GLU A 67 -13.75 -6.72 -16.26
C GLU A 67 -12.95 -8.00 -16.51
#